data_AF-A0A7V2G6V8-F1
#
_entry.id   AF-A0A7V2G6V8-F1
#
_cell.length_a   1.000
_cell.length_b   1.000
_cell.length_c   1.000
_cell.angle_alpha   90.00
_cell.angle_beta   90.00
_cell.angle_gamma   90.00
#
_symmetry.space_group_name_H-M   'P 1'
#
loop_
_entity.id
_entity.type
_entity.pdbx_description
1 polymer ?
#
loop_
_entity_poly.entity_id
_entity_poly.type
_entity_poly.pdbx_seq_one_letter_code
_entity_poly.pdbx_strand_id
1 'polypeptide(L)'
;MNTDRSVLRLALAALLLVAPVGLRAQNPDAQLRIGDTFELRIAGVPADQVSQVSGSYTVDGEGTINLAYIGRIRAVDLTPSQLQAAIEKAYREAEIYTKPTITVFMQAAARFVNISGEVRAPQRVPYTPDLTLIKVITAAG
;
A
#
# COMPACT_ATOMS: atom_id res chain seq x y z
N MET A 1 -10.91 10.67 -70.34
CA MET A 1 -12.14 10.88 -69.57
C MET A 1 -12.80 9.51 -69.40
N ASN A 2 -13.22 9.15 -68.18
CA ASN A 2 -13.57 7.81 -67.65
C ASN A 2 -12.34 6.99 -67.21
N THR A 3 -12.06 6.70 -65.94
CA THR A 3 -12.90 6.22 -64.81
C THR A 3 -13.53 4.87 -65.13
N ASP A 4 -12.91 3.75 -64.71
CA ASP A 4 -13.35 2.99 -63.53
C ASP A 4 -12.49 1.73 -63.25
N ARG A 5 -12.21 1.56 -61.94
CA ARG A 5 -12.30 0.33 -61.11
C ARG A 5 -11.48 -0.95 -61.37
N SER A 6 -11.11 -1.49 -60.20
CA SER A 6 -10.93 -2.90 -59.83
C SER A 6 -9.69 -3.63 -60.34
N VAL A 7 -8.62 -3.68 -59.52
CA VAL A 7 -8.23 -4.90 -58.75
C VAL A 7 -6.96 -4.60 -57.93
N LEU A 8 -7.04 -4.56 -56.59
CA LEU A 8 -6.82 -5.72 -55.72
C LEU A 8 -5.32 -5.97 -55.44
N ARG A 9 -4.74 -5.20 -54.51
CA ARG A 9 -3.64 -5.64 -53.64
C ARG A 9 -3.83 -5.08 -52.23
N LEU A 10 -4.88 -5.60 -51.59
CA LEU A 10 -4.87 -5.84 -50.15
C LEU A 10 -3.57 -6.56 -49.77
N ALA A 11 -2.86 -6.10 -48.75
CA ALA A 11 -2.61 -6.88 -47.55
C ALA A 11 -1.54 -6.22 -46.65
N LEU A 12 -1.97 -6.00 -45.42
CA LEU A 12 -1.16 -6.06 -44.20
C LEU A 12 -0.17 -4.92 -43.93
N ALA A 13 -0.78 -3.80 -43.56
CA ALA A 13 -0.32 -3.03 -42.41
C ALA A 13 -0.34 -3.93 -41.14
N ALA A 14 0.84 -4.30 -40.65
CA ALA A 14 1.02 -4.85 -39.30
C ALA A 14 2.47 -4.65 -38.84
N LEU A 15 2.96 -3.41 -38.91
CA LEU A 15 4.25 -3.05 -38.32
C LEU A 15 4.03 -2.68 -36.84
N LEU A 16 4.09 -3.71 -36.00
CA LEU A 16 4.64 -3.74 -34.64
C LEU A 16 4.49 -2.45 -33.80
N LEU A 17 3.34 -2.26 -33.16
CA LEU A 17 3.20 -1.34 -32.03
C LEU A 17 3.68 -2.02 -30.74
N VAL A 18 4.99 -2.03 -30.49
CA VAL A 18 5.52 -2.38 -29.17
C VAL A 18 5.30 -1.18 -28.26
N ALA A 19 4.19 -1.17 -27.53
CA ALA A 19 4.04 -0.29 -26.39
C ALA A 19 5.05 -0.73 -25.31
N PRO A 20 5.85 0.18 -24.72
CA PRO A 20 6.60 -0.15 -23.54
C PRO A 20 5.58 -0.44 -22.43
N VAL A 21 5.43 -1.73 -22.09
CA VAL A 21 4.77 -2.13 -20.85
C VAL A 21 5.61 -1.51 -19.75
N GLY A 22 5.15 -0.38 -19.22
CA GLY A 22 5.76 0.21 -18.05
C GLY A 22 5.77 -0.85 -16.96
N LEU A 23 6.96 -1.28 -16.56
CA LEU A 23 7.16 -1.94 -15.28
C LEU A 23 6.60 -0.98 -14.23
N ARG A 24 5.34 -1.16 -13.86
CA ARG A 24 4.88 -0.68 -12.57
C ARG A 24 5.76 -1.41 -11.58
N ALA A 25 6.71 -0.69 -11.00
CA ALA A 25 7.32 -1.07 -9.75
C ALA A 25 6.17 -1.27 -8.77
N GLN A 26 5.65 -2.49 -8.73
CA GLN A 26 4.90 -2.95 -7.58
C GLN A 26 5.98 -2.97 -6.51
N ASN A 27 6.12 -1.85 -5.78
CA ASN A 27 6.49 -1.98 -4.39
C ASN A 27 5.44 -2.94 -3.86
N PRO A 28 5.79 -4.19 -3.49
CA PRO A 28 4.83 -5.01 -2.79
C PRO A 28 4.65 -4.29 -1.46
N ASP A 29 3.63 -3.42 -1.40
CA ASP A 29 3.23 -2.84 -0.13
C ASP A 29 3.07 -4.02 0.81
N ALA A 30 3.86 -4.01 1.88
CA ALA A 30 3.92 -5.14 2.79
C ALA A 30 2.49 -5.45 3.24
N GLN A 31 2.11 -6.72 3.12
CA GLN A 31 0.82 -7.18 3.62
C GLN A 31 0.73 -6.91 5.12
N LEU A 32 -0.45 -6.51 5.57
CA LEU A 32 -0.73 -6.29 6.98
C LEU A 32 -0.68 -7.63 7.73
N ARG A 33 0.01 -7.60 8.87
CA ARG A 33 0.14 -8.73 9.80
C ARG A 33 -0.55 -8.41 11.11
N ILE A 34 -0.81 -9.46 11.88
CA ILE A 34 -1.31 -9.34 13.25
C ILE A 34 -0.31 -8.52 14.07
N GLY A 35 -0.82 -7.52 14.79
CA GLY A 35 -0.01 -6.57 15.57
C GLY A 35 0.54 -5.38 14.77
N ASP A 36 0.39 -5.34 13.45
CA ASP A 36 0.75 -4.15 12.68
C ASP A 36 -0.17 -2.98 13.05
N THR A 37 0.42 -1.80 13.16
CA THR A 37 -0.28 -0.55 13.45
C THR A 37 -0.19 0.37 12.24
N PHE A 38 -1.33 0.98 11.89
CA PHE A 38 -1.43 1.91 10.78
C PHE A 38 -2.33 3.09 11.15
N GLU A 39 -2.14 4.20 10.47
CA GLU A 39 -3.00 5.37 10.59
C GLU A 39 -4.02 5.36 9.46
N LEU A 40 -5.30 5.44 9.83
CA LEU A 40 -6.40 5.58 8.89
C LEU A 40 -6.87 7.02 8.87
N ARG A 41 -7.05 7.58 7.67
CA ARG A 41 -7.65 8.89 7.46
C ARG A 41 -8.85 8.76 6.52
N ILE A 42 -9.96 9.37 6.91
CA ILE A 42 -11.15 9.47 6.06
C ILE A 42 -11.29 10.89 5.51
N ALA A 43 -11.68 11.00 4.24
CA ALA A 43 -12.05 12.25 3.59
C ALA A 43 -13.42 12.09 2.89
N GLY A 44 -14.07 13.21 2.56
CA GLY A 44 -15.40 13.20 1.92
C GLY A 44 -16.58 12.99 2.88
N VAL A 45 -16.34 13.10 4.19
CA VAL A 45 -17.33 13.00 5.27
C VAL A 45 -17.34 14.31 6.08
N PRO A 46 -18.43 14.64 6.79
CA PRO A 46 -18.48 15.88 7.57
C PRO A 46 -17.43 15.86 8.70
N ALA A 47 -16.87 17.04 9.00
CA ALA A 47 -15.65 17.19 9.80
C ALA A 47 -15.77 16.67 11.25
N ASP A 48 -16.99 16.67 11.79
CA ASP A 48 -17.34 16.11 13.09
C ASP A 48 -17.11 14.60 13.17
N GLN A 49 -17.29 13.89 12.05
CA GLN A 49 -17.13 12.43 11.97
C GLN A 49 -15.74 12.00 11.52
N VAL A 50 -14.98 12.90 10.86
CA VAL A 50 -13.59 12.62 10.45
C VAL A 50 -12.75 12.20 11.64
N SER A 51 -12.87 12.87 12.79
CA SER A 51 -12.10 12.55 14.00
C SER A 51 -12.55 11.28 14.72
N GLN A 52 -13.75 10.78 14.43
CA GLN A 52 -14.27 9.54 15.04
C GLN A 52 -13.79 8.31 14.28
N VAL A 53 -13.55 8.44 12.98
CA VAL A 53 -13.08 7.35 12.12
C VAL A 53 -11.56 7.43 11.90
N SER A 54 -11.00 8.63 11.75
CA SER A 54 -9.56 8.79 11.54
C SER A 54 -8.79 8.58 12.84
N GLY A 55 -7.71 7.81 12.77
CA GLY A 55 -6.90 7.50 13.94
C GLY A 55 -5.91 6.37 13.69
N SER A 56 -5.22 5.95 14.75
CA SER A 56 -4.32 4.80 14.72
C SER A 56 -5.10 3.54 15.03
N TYR A 57 -4.99 2.54 14.17
CA TYR A 57 -5.61 1.22 14.33
C TYR A 57 -4.53 0.15 14.36
N THR A 58 -4.76 -0.89 15.16
CA THR A 58 -3.88 -2.06 15.27
C THR A 58 -4.66 -3.29 14.86
N VAL A 59 -4.03 -4.15 14.06
CA VAL A 59 -4.61 -5.43 13.66
C VAL A 59 -4.64 -6.36 14.88
N ASP A 60 -5.82 -6.80 15.26
CA ASP A 60 -6.03 -7.67 16.43
C ASP A 60 -5.51 -9.10 16.21
N GLY A 61 -5.58 -9.92 17.26
CA GLY A 61 -5.15 -11.33 17.22
C GLY A 61 -5.98 -12.24 16.29
N GLU A 62 -7.16 -11.80 15.88
CA GLU A 62 -8.02 -12.48 14.89
C GLU A 62 -7.73 -11.98 13.45
N GLY A 63 -6.81 -11.04 13.28
CA GLY A 63 -6.49 -10.44 11.99
C GLY A 63 -7.51 -9.41 11.52
N THR A 64 -8.33 -8.87 12.44
CA THR A 64 -9.34 -7.86 12.15
C THR A 64 -9.02 -6.51 12.76
N ILE A 65 -9.72 -5.48 12.29
CA ILE A 65 -9.69 -4.12 12.84
C ILE A 65 -11.12 -3.73 13.19
N ASN A 66 -11.31 -3.01 14.28
CA ASN A 66 -12.62 -2.50 14.65
C ASN A 66 -12.76 -1.04 14.18
N LEU A 67 -13.62 -0.78 13.21
CA LEU A 67 -13.90 0.55 12.70
C LEU A 67 -15.21 1.09 13.28
N ALA A 68 -15.25 2.40 13.49
CA ALA A 68 -16.47 3.09 13.91
C ALA A 68 -17.60 2.84 12.89
N TYR A 69 -18.80 2.60 13.41
CA TYR A 69 -20.07 2.37 12.68
C TYR A 69 -20.19 1.05 11.88
N ILE A 70 -19.08 0.49 11.38
CA ILE A 70 -19.10 -0.79 10.64
C ILE A 70 -18.84 -1.98 11.57
N GLY A 71 -17.98 -1.79 12.58
CA GLY A 71 -17.49 -2.89 13.42
C GLY A 71 -16.24 -3.55 12.83
N ARG A 72 -16.18 -4.88 12.87
CA ARG A 72 -14.96 -5.64 12.57
C ARG A 72 -14.77 -5.88 11.07
N ILE A 73 -13.59 -5.54 10.55
CA ILE A 73 -13.19 -5.79 9.16
C ILE A 73 -11.89 -6.59 9.16
N ARG A 74 -11.80 -7.60 8.29
CA ARG A 74 -10.57 -8.37 8.09
C ARG A 74 -9.49 -7.50 7.44
N ALA A 75 -8.34 -7.39 8.09
CA ALA A 75 -7.19 -6.62 7.61
C ALA A 75 -5.95 -7.48 7.32
N VAL A 76 -5.85 -8.66 7.94
CA VAL A 76 -4.72 -9.58 7.73
C VAL A 76 -4.60 -10.01 6.26
N ASP A 77 -3.37 -10.17 5.80
CA ASP A 77 -2.98 -10.57 4.43
C ASP A 77 -3.35 -9.57 3.33
N LEU A 78 -4.07 -8.49 3.67
CA LEU A 78 -4.39 -7.43 2.75
C LEU A 78 -3.21 -6.47 2.62
N THR A 79 -3.02 -5.93 1.42
CA THR A 79 -2.19 -4.74 1.26
C THR A 79 -2.92 -3.49 1.75
N PRO A 80 -2.22 -2.40 2.08
CA PRO A 80 -2.85 -1.13 2.46
C PRO A 80 -3.88 -0.66 1.43
N SER A 81 -3.57 -0.77 0.14
CA SER A 81 -4.49 -0.41 -0.94
C SER A 81 -5.74 -1.29 -1.00
N GLN A 82 -5.59 -2.60 -0.73
CA GLN A 82 -6.73 -3.51 -0.66
C GLN A 82 -7.60 -3.21 0.56
N LEU A 83 -6.98 -2.92 1.71
CA LEU A 83 -7.68 -2.53 2.92
C LEU A 83 -8.48 -1.23 2.71
N GLN A 84 -7.87 -0.21 2.08
CA GLN A 84 -8.57 1.04 1.73
C GLN A 84 -9.86 0.76 0.94
N ALA A 85 -9.76 -0.01 -0.14
CA ALA A 85 -10.90 -0.34 -0.98
C ALA A 85 -11.98 -1.15 -0.23
N ALA A 86 -11.56 -2.07 0.64
CA ALA A 86 -12.47 -2.86 1.47
C ALA A 86 -13.25 -1.99 2.47
N ILE A 87 -12.56 -1.06 3.13
CA ILE A 87 -13.17 -0.15 4.10
C ILE A 87 -14.14 0.82 3.41
N GLU A 88 -13.73 1.40 2.28
CA GLU A 88 -14.59 2.27 1.49
C GLU A 88 -15.87 1.57 1.04
N LYS A 89 -15.74 0.31 0.60
CA LYS A 89 -16.87 -0.52 0.20
C LYS A 89 -17.80 -0.77 1.38
N ALA A 90 -17.26 -1.13 2.54
CA ALA A 90 -18.05 -1.39 3.74
C ALA A 90 -18.81 -0.14 4.23
N TYR A 91 -18.20 1.04 4.20
CA TYR A 91 -18.89 2.29 4.56
C TYR A 91 -20.02 2.66 3.58
N ARG A 92 -19.85 2.35 2.28
CA ARG A 92 -20.88 2.58 1.26
C ARG A 92 -22.03 1.58 1.39
N GLU A 93 -21.73 0.30 1.62
CA GLU A 93 -22.73 -0.77 1.77
C GLU A 93 -23.59 -0.59 3.03
N ALA A 94 -23.02 -0.02 4.08
CA ALA A 94 -23.75 0.32 5.30
C ALA A 94 -24.56 1.62 5.19
N GLU A 95 -24.55 2.30 4.03
CA GLU A 95 -25.22 3.59 3.77
C GLU A 95 -24.85 4.72 4.75
N ILE A 96 -23.72 4.59 5.45
CA ILE A 96 -23.22 5.58 6.42
C ILE A 96 -22.67 6.81 5.68
N TYR A 97 -21.93 6.57 4.59
CA TYR A 97 -21.29 7.62 3.79
C TYR A 97 -21.52 7.43 2.30
N THR A 98 -21.85 8.52 1.59
CA THR A 98 -22.12 8.48 0.15
C THR A 98 -20.84 8.35 -0.69
N LYS A 99 -19.79 9.12 -0.35
CA LYS A 99 -18.51 9.15 -1.07
C LYS A 99 -17.31 9.25 -0.11
N PRO A 100 -17.08 8.24 0.74
CA PRO A 100 -15.91 8.22 1.59
C PRO A 100 -14.65 7.92 0.77
N THR A 101 -13.57 8.63 1.06
CA THR A 101 -12.22 8.33 0.57
C THR A 101 -11.38 7.89 1.75
N ILE A 102 -10.83 6.69 1.71
CA ILE A 102 -10.04 6.13 2.82
C ILE A 102 -8.58 6.10 2.44
N THR A 103 -7.73 6.64 3.30
CA THR A 103 -6.27 6.58 3.17
C THR A 103 -5.68 5.82 4.34
N VAL A 104 -4.93 4.77 4.05
CA VAL A 104 -4.22 3.96 5.05
C VAL A 104 -2.73 4.24 4.94
N PHE A 105 -2.14 4.73 6.01
CA PHE A 105 -0.71 4.94 6.15
C PHE A 105 -0.15 3.89 7.09
N MET A 106 0.61 2.94 6.55
CA MET A 106 1.32 1.99 7.41
C MET A 106 2.45 2.73 8.12
N GLN A 107 2.51 2.57 9.44
CA GLN A 107 3.72 2.96 10.17
C GLN A 107 4.78 1.94 9.78
N ALA A 108 5.88 2.40 9.18
CA ALA A 108 7.00 1.53 8.90
C ALA A 108 7.50 0.98 10.25
N ALA A 109 7.30 -0.32 10.48
CA ALA A 109 7.82 -0.96 11.68
C ALA A 109 9.32 -0.68 11.76
N ALA A 110 9.76 -0.08 12.87
CA ALA A 110 11.17 0.21 13.10
C ALA A 110 11.93 -1.13 13.12
N ARG A 111 12.66 -1.40 12.04
CA ARG A 111 13.54 -2.55 11.93
C ARG A 111 14.88 -2.19 12.55
N PHE A 112 15.55 -3.15 13.17
CA PHE A 112 16.86 -2.94 13.79
C PHE A 112 17.83 -4.04 13.35
N VAL A 113 19.10 -3.67 13.23
CA VAL A 113 20.23 -4.59 13.06
C VAL A 113 20.96 -4.67 14.39
N ASN A 114 21.19 -5.89 14.90
CA ASN A 114 21.93 -6.11 16.13
C ASN A 114 23.42 -6.32 15.80
N ILE A 115 24.29 -5.59 16.50
CA ILE A 115 25.74 -5.73 16.37
C ILE A 115 26.26 -6.33 17.68
N SER A 116 27.02 -7.41 17.58
CA SER A 116 27.55 -8.16 18.73
C SER A 116 28.79 -8.94 18.32
N GLY A 117 29.59 -9.38 19.29
CA GLY A 117 30.85 -10.10 19.08
C GLY A 117 32.06 -9.26 19.48
N GLU A 118 33.18 -9.43 18.76
CA GLU A 118 34.42 -8.67 18.97
C GLU A 118 34.32 -7.28 18.33
N VAL A 119 33.47 -6.44 18.91
CA VAL A 119 33.29 -5.02 18.55
C VAL A 119 33.44 -4.19 19.81
N ARG A 120 33.85 -2.92 19.69
CA ARG A 120 34.11 -2.10 20.88
C ARG A 120 32.85 -1.82 21.69
N ALA A 121 31.73 -1.57 21.02
CA ALA A 121 30.44 -1.28 21.64
C ALA A 121 29.29 -2.02 20.93
N PRO A 122 28.90 -3.22 21.42
CA PRO A 122 27.71 -3.92 20.96
C PRO A 122 26.46 -3.04 21.11
N GLN A 123 25.71 -2.86 20.02
CA GLN A 123 24.52 -2.01 20.03
C GLN A 123 23.53 -2.41 18.93
N ARG A 124 22.32 -1.87 19.01
CA ARG A 124 21.28 -2.00 17.99
C ARG A 124 21.23 -0.74 17.15
N VAL A 125 21.26 -0.90 15.83
CA VAL A 125 21.21 0.21 14.88
C VAL A 125 19.87 0.17 14.12
N PRO A 126 19.12 1.27 14.05
CA PRO A 126 17.88 1.31 13.26
C PRO A 126 18.19 1.07 11.78
N TYR A 127 17.38 0.23 11.15
CA TYR A 127 17.46 -0.06 9.73
C TYR A 127 16.89 1.11 8.94
N THR A 128 17.70 1.64 8.03
CA THR A 128 17.28 2.57 6.99
C THR A 128 17.58 1.96 5.62
N PRO A 129 16.87 2.35 4.55
CA PRO A 129 17.11 1.82 3.20
C PRO A 129 18.55 2.01 2.69
N ASP A 130 19.27 3.00 3.21
CA ASP A 130 20.66 3.34 2.86
C ASP A 130 21.70 2.74 3.82
N LEU A 131 21.29 1.89 4.77
CA LEU A 131 22.17 1.25 5.74
C LEU A 131 23.06 0.19 5.05
N THR A 132 24.37 0.28 5.27
CA THR A 132 25.36 -0.67 4.73
C THR A 132 26.11 -1.36 5.86
N LEU A 133 26.72 -2.53 5.58
CA LEU A 133 27.53 -3.24 6.56
C LEU A 133 28.65 -2.37 7.15
N ILE A 134 29.30 -1.55 6.31
CA ILE A 134 30.32 -0.62 6.77
C ILE A 134 29.75 0.44 7.72
N LYS A 135 28.59 1.05 7.41
CA LYS A 135 27.93 1.99 8.32
C LYS A 135 27.59 1.34 9.67
N VAL A 136 27.15 0.09 9.64
CA VAL A 136 26.82 -0.71 10.83
C VAL A 136 28.07 -0.93 11.69
N ILE A 137 29.18 -1.42 11.11
CA ILE A 137 30.42 -1.66 11.86
C ILE A 137 31.00 -0.35 12.43
N THR A 138 31.02 0.72 11.63
CA THR A 138 31.49 2.04 12.09
C THR A 138 30.70 2.57 13.27
N ALA A 139 29.39 2.28 13.35
CA ALA A 139 28.56 2.70 14.49
C ALA A 139 28.91 1.97 15.78
N ALA A 140 29.37 0.71 15.70
CA ALA A 140 29.77 -0.09 16.86
C ALA A 140 31.18 0.20 17.39
N GLY A 141 32.01 0.89 16.61
CA GLY A 141 33.33 1.39 17.03
C GLY A 141 34.45 0.34 17.05
#